data_AF-A0A1X7SDA4-F1
#
_entry.id   AF-A0A1X7SDA4-F1
#
_cell.length_a   1.000
_cell.length_b   1.000
_cell.length_c   1.000
_cell.angle_alpha   90.00
_cell.angle_beta   90.00
_cell.angle_gamma   90.00
#
_symmetry.space_group_name_H-M   'P 1'
#
loop_
_entity.id
_entity.type
_entity.pdbx_description
1 polymer ?
#
loop_
_entity_poly.entity_id
_entity_poly.type
_entity_poly.pdbx_seq_one_letter_code
_entity_poly.pdbx_strand_id
1 'polypeptide(L)'
;SSITLNYRSVQQQIASSDCGLFALAFATSISAGNSPSKINYIQNQFRAHLIKCLENGHIDKFPCYKKKRNDSGITKTVTIKVYCLCRQPQDEGKMVQCDECKEWYHEECITVPSNIWNTNIKWKCCKCTI
;
A
#
# COMPACT_ATOMS: atom_id res chain seq x y z
N SER A 1 -5.71 -1.88 -15.87
CA SER A 1 -5.02 -0.69 -15.32
C SER A 1 -3.76 -1.10 -14.55
N SER A 2 -2.98 -0.16 -14.00
CA SER A 2 -1.82 -0.49 -13.15
C SER A 2 -1.63 0.51 -12.00
N ILE A 3 -1.10 0.03 -10.88
CA ILE A 3 -0.69 0.84 -9.74
C ILE A 3 0.84 0.82 -9.66
N THR A 4 1.47 1.99 -9.53
CA THR A 4 2.91 2.12 -9.37
C THR A 4 3.25 2.53 -7.94
N LEU A 5 3.99 1.66 -7.25
CA LEU A 5 4.49 1.86 -5.90
C LEU A 5 5.95 2.33 -5.96
N ASN A 6 6.20 3.51 -5.40
CA ASN A 6 7.55 4.08 -5.30
C ASN A 6 8.01 4.04 -3.84
N TYR A 7 8.87 3.06 -3.53
CA TYR A 7 9.47 2.92 -2.21
C TYR A 7 10.55 3.99 -2.05
N ARG A 8 10.51 4.73 -0.94
CA ARG A 8 11.50 5.75 -0.61
C ARG A 8 12.48 5.23 0.44
N SER A 9 13.71 5.71 0.38
CA SER A 9 14.69 5.46 1.44
C SER A 9 14.27 6.19 2.72
N VAL A 10 13.94 5.47 3.78
CA VAL A 10 13.64 6.03 5.11
C VAL A 10 14.67 5.55 6.14
N GLN A 11 14.79 6.25 7.26
CA GLN A 11 15.64 5.81 8.37
C GLN A 11 15.23 4.41 8.83
N GLN A 12 16.20 3.50 8.93
CA GLN A 12 15.98 2.14 9.41
C GLN A 12 16.25 2.07 10.92
N GLN A 13 15.54 1.18 11.61
CA GLN A 13 15.80 0.87 13.01
C GLN A 13 17.19 0.27 13.20
N ILE A 14 17.84 0.60 14.31
CA ILE A 14 19.15 0.05 14.68
C ILE A 14 19.04 -1.30 15.44
N ALA A 15 17.84 -1.70 15.89
CA ALA A 15 17.59 -2.93 16.64
C ALA A 15 16.27 -3.61 16.23
N SER A 16 16.11 -4.90 16.52
CA SER A 16 14.94 -5.71 16.10
C SER A 16 13.61 -5.32 16.77
N SER A 17 13.64 -4.57 17.88
CA SER A 17 12.47 -4.33 18.74
C SER A 17 11.76 -2.98 18.54
N ASP A 18 12.20 -2.14 17.58
CA ASP A 18 11.72 -0.76 17.43
C ASP A 18 10.78 -0.54 16.23
N CYS A 19 10.36 -1.60 15.54
CA CYS A 19 9.66 -1.48 14.26
C CYS A 19 8.29 -0.82 14.43
N GLY A 20 7.59 -1.14 15.54
CA GLY A 20 6.35 -0.48 15.92
C GLY A 20 6.53 1.01 16.21
N LEU A 21 7.65 1.41 16.83
CA LEU A 21 7.92 2.83 17.13
C LEU A 21 8.21 3.62 15.85
N PHE A 22 8.95 3.04 14.90
CA PHE A 22 9.12 3.66 13.58
C PHE A 22 7.83 3.73 12.79
N ALA A 23 6.96 2.71 12.88
CA ALA A 23 5.65 2.75 12.24
C ALA A 23 4.81 3.94 12.75
N LEU A 24 4.80 4.18 14.06
CA LEU A 24 4.13 5.34 14.67
C LEU A 24 4.78 6.67 14.27
N ALA A 25 6.11 6.75 14.31
CA ALA A 25 6.85 7.95 13.89
C ALA A 25 6.59 8.30 12.42
N PHE A 26 6.49 7.29 11.55
CA PHE A 26 6.17 7.49 10.14
C PHE A 26 4.71 7.90 9.96
N ALA A 27 3.77 7.23 10.63
CA ALA A 27 2.35 7.56 10.56
C ALA A 27 2.08 9.00 10.99
N THR A 28 2.66 9.45 12.11
CA THR A 28 2.53 10.83 12.60
C THR A 28 3.13 11.85 11.63
N SER A 29 4.29 11.53 11.04
CA SER A 29 4.94 12.41 10.06
C SER A 29 4.13 12.54 8.77
N ILE A 30 3.62 11.43 8.25
CA ILE A 30 2.76 11.39 7.05
C ILE A 30 1.46 12.16 7.32
N SER A 31 0.83 11.94 8.48
CA SER A 31 -0.40 12.64 8.88
C SER A 31 -0.20 14.16 8.97
N ALA A 32 1.02 14.60 9.30
CA ALA A 32 1.40 16.00 9.30
C ALA A 32 1.91 16.53 7.95
N GLY A 33 1.78 15.77 6.85
CA GLY A 33 2.22 16.16 5.51
C GLY A 33 3.74 16.10 5.28
N ASN A 34 4.50 15.46 6.17
CA ASN A 34 5.95 15.35 6.05
C ASN A 34 6.36 13.96 5.56
N SER A 35 7.30 13.90 4.61
CA SER A 35 7.87 12.62 4.15
C SER A 35 8.85 12.06 5.19
N PRO A 36 8.67 10.82 5.67
CA PRO A 36 9.63 10.16 6.55
C PRO A 36 11.04 10.02 5.95
N SER A 37 11.18 10.05 4.62
CA SER A 37 12.48 9.96 3.94
C SER A 37 13.40 11.15 4.21
N LYS A 38 12.82 12.29 4.60
CA LYS A 38 13.49 13.58 4.84
C LYS A 38 13.74 13.85 6.32
N ILE A 39 13.23 13.01 7.22
CA ILE A 39 13.29 13.21 8.66
C ILE A 39 14.43 12.37 9.24
N ASN A 40 15.19 12.97 10.15
CA ASN A 40 16.21 12.29 10.94
C ASN A 40 15.69 12.12 12.37
N TYR A 41 15.20 10.94 12.68
CA TYR A 41 14.53 10.62 13.93
C TYR A 41 15.53 10.27 15.04
N ILE A 42 15.20 10.69 16.26
CA ILE A 42 15.99 10.45 17.47
C ILE A 42 15.48 9.17 18.14
N GLN A 43 15.87 8.00 17.60
CA GLN A 43 15.33 6.68 17.96
C GLN A 43 15.38 6.38 19.47
N ASN A 44 16.46 6.76 20.15
CA ASN A 44 16.63 6.51 21.59
C ASN A 44 15.60 7.24 22.47
N GLN A 45 14.91 8.26 21.95
CA GLN A 45 13.85 8.98 22.68
C GLN A 45 12.44 8.46 22.36
N PHE A 46 12.28 7.52 21.41
CA PHE A 46 10.96 7.07 20.95
C PHE A 46 10.12 6.43 22.06
N ARG A 47 10.71 5.59 22.90
CA ARG A 47 9.98 4.90 24.00
C ARG A 47 9.47 5.88 25.03
N ALA A 48 10.35 6.76 25.53
CA ALA A 48 9.99 7.76 26.53
C ALA A 48 8.94 8.74 25.99
N HIS A 49 9.08 9.17 24.73
CA HIS A 49 8.09 9.99 24.05
C HIS A 49 6.73 9.29 23.92
N LEU A 50 6.73 8.01 23.53
CA LEU A 50 5.48 7.25 23.39
C LEU A 50 4.77 7.08 24.73
N ILE A 51 5.49 6.76 25.81
CA ILE A 51 4.90 6.67 27.15
C ILE A 51 4.18 7.97 27.50
N LYS A 52 4.86 9.12 27.31
CA LYS A 52 4.28 10.45 27.56
C LYS A 52 3.05 10.72 26.68
N CYS A 53 3.08 10.33 25.41
CA CYS A 53 1.93 10.47 24.50
C CYS A 53 0.72 9.67 24.99
N LEU A 54 0.95 8.43 25.44
CA LEU A 54 -0.10 7.55 25.95
C LEU A 54 -0.69 8.07 27.27
N GLU A 55 0.15 8.54 28.19
CA GLU A 55 -0.28 9.17 29.44
C GLU A 55 -1.14 10.42 29.19
N ASN A 56 -0.80 11.21 28.17
CA ASN A 56 -1.54 12.41 27.79
C ASN A 56 -2.74 12.14 26.87
N GLY A 57 -2.94 10.90 26.41
CA GLY A 57 -4.04 10.52 25.52
C GLY A 57 -3.94 11.08 24.09
N HIS A 58 -2.77 11.58 23.67
CA HIS A 58 -2.55 12.12 22.33
C HIS A 58 -1.16 11.80 21.81
N ILE A 59 -1.07 11.41 20.53
CA ILE A 59 0.20 11.06 19.88
C ILE A 59 0.77 12.27 19.16
N ASP A 60 1.80 12.88 19.75
CA ASP A 60 2.58 13.94 19.13
C ASP A 60 3.63 13.41 18.14
N LYS A 61 4.11 14.32 17.27
CA LYS A 61 5.23 14.05 16.36
C LYS A 61 6.44 13.51 17.13
N PHE A 62 7.01 12.43 16.63
CA PHE A 62 8.16 11.79 17.26
C PHE A 62 9.42 12.67 17.18
N PRO A 63 10.33 12.60 18.18
CA PRO A 63 11.53 13.41 18.24
C PRO A 63 12.40 13.30 16.98
N CYS A 64 12.81 14.44 16.43
CA CYS A 64 13.68 14.52 15.26
C CYS A 64 14.72 15.64 15.39
N TYR A 65 15.85 15.48 14.71
CA TYR A 65 16.85 16.54 14.60
C TYR A 65 16.38 17.63 13.63
N LYS A 66 16.78 18.88 13.88
CA LYS A 66 16.54 20.01 12.95
C LYS A 66 17.20 19.75 11.58
N LYS A 67 18.31 19.03 11.54
CA LYS A 67 19.00 18.63 10.30
C LYS A 67 18.17 17.57 9.58
N LYS A 68 17.68 17.93 8.40
CA LYS A 68 16.96 17.00 7.51
C LYS A 68 17.88 15.88 7.02
N ARG A 69 17.30 14.71 6.79
CA ARG A 69 17.99 13.59 6.12
C ARG A 69 18.07 13.90 4.62
N ASN A 70 19.20 13.56 4.00
CA ASN A 70 19.32 13.62 2.55
C ASN A 70 18.36 12.60 1.93
N ASP A 71 17.39 13.09 1.15
CA ASP A 71 16.42 12.25 0.47
C ASP A 71 17.13 11.54 -0.69
N SER A 72 17.56 10.30 -0.48
CA SER A 72 18.16 9.47 -1.55
C SER A 72 17.16 9.12 -2.67
N GLY A 73 15.92 9.59 -2.58
CA GLY A 73 14.89 9.40 -3.57
C GLY A 73 14.22 8.03 -3.49
N ILE A 74 13.78 7.56 -4.65
CA ILE A 74 13.10 6.28 -4.81
C ILE A 74 14.16 5.17 -4.82
N THR A 75 14.02 4.19 -3.94
CA THR A 75 14.91 3.02 -3.86
C THR A 75 14.41 1.84 -4.67
N LYS A 76 13.09 1.73 -4.84
CA LYS A 76 12.45 0.66 -5.61
C LYS A 76 11.15 1.18 -6.22
N THR A 77 10.93 0.86 -7.49
CA THR A 77 9.64 1.08 -8.16
C THR A 77 9.03 -0.27 -8.51
N VAL A 78 7.79 -0.50 -8.11
CA VAL A 78 7.04 -1.71 -8.42
C VAL A 78 5.75 -1.31 -9.13
N THR A 79 5.55 -1.81 -10.34
CA THR A 79 4.29 -1.61 -11.07
C THR A 79 3.49 -2.91 -11.04
N ILE A 80 2.30 -2.83 -10.46
CA ILE A 80 1.38 -3.95 -10.30
C ILE A 80 0.22 -3.73 -11.28
N LYS A 81 0.01 -4.68 -12.19
CA LYS A 81 -1.19 -4.68 -13.04
C LYS A 81 -2.39 -5.06 -12.18
N VAL A 82 -3.47 -4.28 -12.30
CA VAL A 82 -4.73 -4.52 -11.59
C VAL A 82 -5.86 -4.69 -12.58
N TYR A 83 -6.79 -5.56 -12.21
CA TYR A 83 -7.88 -6.04 -13.03
C TYR A 83 -9.19 -5.98 -12.25
N CYS A 84 -10.27 -6.41 -12.91
CA CYS A 84 -11.59 -6.58 -12.35
C CYS A 84 -12.17 -5.28 -11.74
N LEU A 85 -13.34 -5.42 -11.14
CA LEU A 85 -14.04 -4.37 -10.41
C LEU A 85 -13.38 -4.11 -9.04
N CYS A 86 -12.79 -5.13 -8.43
CA CYS A 86 -12.11 -5.04 -7.13
C CYS A 86 -10.77 -4.28 -7.18
N ARG A 87 -10.22 -4.02 -8.37
CA ARG A 87 -8.92 -3.36 -8.59
C ARG A 87 -7.75 -4.07 -7.91
N GLN A 88 -7.84 -5.39 -7.77
CA GLN A 88 -6.76 -6.24 -7.29
C GLN A 88 -5.93 -6.80 -8.45
N PRO A 89 -4.68 -7.22 -8.20
CA PRO A 89 -3.88 -7.96 -9.18
C PRO A 89 -4.54 -9.30 -9.54
N GLN A 90 -3.93 -10.02 -10.47
CA GLN A 90 -4.29 -11.42 -10.70
C GLN A 90 -3.93 -12.22 -9.45
N ASP A 91 -4.91 -12.94 -8.91
CA ASP A 91 -4.73 -13.89 -7.81
C ASP A 91 -4.50 -15.30 -8.36
N GLU A 92 -4.32 -16.30 -7.50
CA GLU A 92 -4.09 -17.70 -7.90
C GLU A 92 -5.31 -18.38 -8.55
N GLY A 93 -6.48 -17.72 -8.50
CA GLY A 93 -7.75 -18.21 -9.06
C GLY A 93 -7.92 -17.99 -10.56
N LYS A 94 -9.05 -18.49 -11.10
CA LYS A 94 -9.40 -18.30 -12.50
C LYS A 94 -9.90 -16.89 -12.77
N MET A 95 -9.63 -16.42 -13.98
CA MET A 95 -10.13 -15.14 -14.48
C MET A 95 -10.77 -15.32 -15.84
N VAL A 96 -11.81 -14.55 -16.12
CA VAL A 96 -12.50 -14.51 -17.41
C VAL A 96 -12.34 -13.13 -18.04
N GLN A 97 -12.09 -13.11 -19.35
CA GLN A 97 -11.98 -11.87 -20.12
C GLN A 97 -13.34 -11.55 -20.76
N CYS A 98 -13.77 -10.29 -20.66
CA CYS A 98 -14.95 -9.83 -21.40
C CYS A 98 -14.65 -9.73 -22.90
N ASP A 99 -15.52 -10.29 -23.74
CA ASP A 99 -15.38 -10.24 -25.19
C ASP A 99 -15.49 -8.84 -25.79
N GLU A 100 -16.15 -7.92 -25.10
CA GLU A 100 -16.42 -6.56 -25.59
C GLU A 100 -15.35 -5.57 -25.12
N CYS A 101 -15.21 -5.36 -23.81
CA CYS A 101 -14.24 -4.40 -23.27
C CYS A 101 -12.82 -4.95 -23.09
N LYS A 102 -12.62 -6.27 -23.29
CA LYS A 102 -11.34 -6.98 -23.12
C LYS A 102 -10.72 -6.89 -21.70
N GLU A 103 -11.48 -6.42 -20.72
CA GLU A 103 -11.07 -6.40 -19.31
C GLU A 103 -11.21 -7.79 -18.68
N TRP A 104 -10.31 -8.13 -17.76
CA TRP A 104 -10.28 -9.38 -17.02
C TRP A 104 -10.98 -9.26 -15.67
N TYR A 105 -11.69 -10.32 -15.27
CA TYR A 105 -12.47 -10.37 -14.04
C TYR A 105 -12.19 -11.66 -13.29
N HIS A 106 -12.01 -11.57 -11.97
CA HIS A 106 -11.89 -12.75 -11.10
C HIS A 106 -13.21 -13.51 -11.04
N GLU A 107 -13.14 -14.83 -11.10
CA GLU A 107 -14.32 -15.71 -10.99
C GLU A 107 -15.15 -15.41 -9.72
N GLU A 108 -14.50 -15.09 -8.60
CA GLU A 108 -15.18 -14.82 -7.32
C GLU A 108 -15.84 -13.44 -7.27
N CYS A 109 -15.40 -12.49 -8.10
CA CYS A 109 -15.91 -11.12 -8.09
C CYS A 109 -17.18 -10.94 -8.94
N ILE A 110 -17.54 -11.93 -9.75
CA ILE A 110 -18.65 -11.86 -10.70
C ILE A 110 -19.35 -13.21 -10.84
N THR A 111 -20.62 -13.21 -11.19
CA THR A 111 -21.33 -14.46 -11.49
C THR A 111 -21.01 -14.90 -12.93
N VAL A 112 -20.17 -15.91 -13.09
CA VAL A 112 -19.84 -16.50 -14.39
C VAL A 112 -20.57 -17.83 -14.56
N PRO A 113 -21.42 -17.98 -15.59
CA PRO A 113 -22.01 -19.27 -15.93
C PRO A 113 -20.94 -20.34 -16.20
N SER A 114 -21.09 -21.53 -15.61
CA SER A 114 -20.06 -22.59 -15.65
C SER A 114 -19.73 -23.10 -17.07
N ASN A 115 -20.65 -22.93 -18.02
CA ASN A 115 -20.45 -23.31 -19.42
C ASN A 115 -19.35 -22.48 -20.10
N ILE A 116 -19.06 -21.27 -19.63
CA ILE A 116 -18.07 -20.36 -20.24
C ILE A 116 -16.64 -20.90 -20.14
N TRP A 117 -16.36 -21.72 -19.12
CA TRP A 117 -15.04 -22.31 -18.92
C TRP A 117 -14.75 -23.51 -19.83
N ASN A 118 -15.80 -24.19 -20.31
CA ASN A 118 -15.68 -25.44 -21.07
C ASN A 118 -16.14 -25.32 -22.53
N THR A 119 -16.62 -24.14 -22.94
CA THR A 119 -17.15 -23.91 -24.28
C THR A 119 -16.69 -22.55 -24.83
N ASN A 120 -16.63 -22.41 -26.15
CA ASN A 120 -16.24 -21.15 -26.81
C ASN A 120 -17.41 -20.14 -26.87
N ILE A 121 -18.13 -19.98 -25.76
CA ILE A 121 -19.26 -19.07 -25.64
C ILE A 121 -18.74 -17.68 -25.30
N LYS A 122 -19.24 -16.67 -26.02
CA LYS A 122 -18.90 -15.27 -25.75
C LYS A 122 -19.47 -14.83 -24.41
N TRP A 123 -18.64 -14.20 -23.59
CA TRP A 123 -19.03 -13.65 -22.31
C TRP A 123 -18.89 -12.13 -22.29
N LYS A 124 -19.92 -11.46 -21.76
CA LYS A 124 -19.91 -10.01 -21.54
C LYS A 124 -20.00 -9.70 -20.05
N CYS A 125 -19.17 -8.76 -19.61
CA CYS A 125 -19.20 -8.30 -18.22
C CYS A 125 -20.44 -7.43 -17.92
N CYS A 126 -20.68 -7.19 -16.64
CA CYS A 126 -21.79 -6.33 -16.18
C CYS A 126 -21.74 -4.92 -16.79
N LYS A 127 -20.57 -4.37 -17.12
CA LYS A 127 -20.45 -3.03 -17.74
C LYS A 127 -20.85 -2.98 -19.21
N CYS A 128 -20.85 -4.13 -19.90
CA CYS A 128 -21.16 -4.25 -21.33
C CYS A 128 -22.53 -4.89 -21.58
N THR A 129 -23.25 -5.24 -20.52
CA THR A 129 -24.59 -5.84 -20.56
C THR A 129 -25.67 -4.90 -20.01
N ILE A 130 -25.25 -3.73 -19.49
CA ILE A 130 -26.11 -2.60 -19.13
C ILE A 130 -26.43 -1.79 -20.40
#